data_AF-A0A955PLU4-F1
#
_entry.id   AF-A0A955PLU4-F1
#
_cell.length_a   1.000
_cell.length_b   1.000
_cell.length_c   1.000
_cell.angle_alpha   90.00
_cell.angle_beta   90.00
_cell.angle_gamma   90.00
#
_symmetry.space_group_name_H-M   'P 1'
#
loop_
_entity.id
_entity.type
_entity.pdbx_description
1 polymer ?
#
loop_
_entity_poly.entity_id
_entity_poly.type
_entity_poly.pdbx_seq_one_letter_code
_entity_poly.pdbx_strand_id
1 'polypeptide(L)' 'MTKIDKAYWDGINRMTPEEKANRAFAIYQECHNMHQAIVREQEPGLSQREVNRRVAMRMYQSDPVTQRLLREAAPK' A
#
# COMPACT_ATOMS: atom_id res chain seq x y z
N MET A 1 -12.80 4.82 -21.13
CA MET A 1 -11.41 4.36 -20.89
C MET A 1 -10.51 5.11 -21.85
N THR A 2 -9.55 5.88 -21.34
CA THR A 2 -8.65 6.70 -22.16
C THR A 2 -7.63 5.83 -22.91
N LYS A 3 -6.95 6.39 -23.93
CA LYS A 3 -5.83 5.69 -24.61
C LYS A 3 -4.71 5.32 -23.62
N ILE A 4 -4.50 6.15 -22.59
CA ILE A 4 -3.51 5.92 -21.54
C ILE A 4 -3.95 4.77 -20.63
N ASP A 5 -5.21 4.76 -20.19
CA ASP A 5 -5.75 3.67 -19.36
C ASP A 5 -5.61 2.32 -20.07
N LYS A 6 -5.92 2.28 -21.38
CA LYS A 6 -5.78 1.07 -22.18
C LYS A 6 -4.32 0.61 -22.24
N ALA A 7 -3.39 1.50 -22.57
CA ALA A 7 -1.97 1.17 -22.63
C ALA A 7 -1.42 0.67 -21.28
N TYR A 8 -1.88 1.25 -20.17
CA TYR A 8 -1.54 0.82 -18.82
C TYR A 8 -2.01 -0.61 -18.55
N TRP A 9 -3.29 -0.92 -18.80
CA TRP A 9 -3.83 -2.26 -18.58
C TRP A 9 -3.22 -3.30 -19.52
N ASP A 10 -2.97 -2.94 -20.78
CA ASP A 10 -2.28 -3.80 -21.74
C ASP A 10 -0.86 -4.15 -21.26
N GLY A 11 -0.14 -3.17 -20.68
CA GLY A 11 1.17 -3.39 -20.07
C GLY A 11 1.10 -4.36 -18.89
N ILE A 12 0.14 -4.17 -17.96
CA ILE A 12 -0.07 -5.08 -16.82
C ILE A 12 -0.43 -6.49 -17.30
N ASN A 13 -1.27 -6.63 -18.31
CA ASN A 13 -1.72 -7.94 -18.79
C ASN A 13 -0.60 -8.75 -19.42
N ARG A 14 0.43 -8.08 -19.97
CA ARG A 14 1.62 -8.73 -20.54
C ARG A 14 2.66 -9.14 -19.49
N MET A 15 2.58 -8.63 -18.27
CA MET A 15 3.50 -9.00 -17.19
C MET A 15 3.24 -10.45 -16.73
N THR A 16 4.33 -11.15 -16.48
CA THR A 16 4.36 -12.42 -15.77
C THR A 16 3.84 -12.26 -14.32
N PRO A 17 3.44 -13.35 -13.65
CA PRO A 17 3.04 -13.29 -12.24
C PRO A 17 4.12 -12.71 -11.31
N GLU A 18 5.39 -13.03 -11.56
CA GLU A 18 6.52 -12.52 -10.77
C GLU A 18 6.69 -10.99 -10.95
N GLU A 19 6.65 -10.50 -12.18
CA GLU A 19 6.72 -9.05 -12.45
C GLU A 19 5.55 -8.30 -11.82
N LYS A 20 4.34 -8.88 -11.84
CA LYS A 20 3.17 -8.31 -11.15
C LYS A 20 3.40 -8.24 -9.64
N ALA A 21 3.96 -9.29 -9.03
CA ALA A 21 4.27 -9.31 -7.61
C ALA A 21 5.34 -8.27 -7.25
N ASN A 22 6.45 -8.22 -8.00
CA ASN A 22 7.52 -7.24 -7.80
C ASN A 22 6.99 -5.80 -7.92
N ARG A 23 6.14 -5.54 -8.92
CA ARG A 23 5.47 -4.24 -9.08
C ARG A 23 4.55 -3.92 -7.89
N ALA A 24 3.78 -4.89 -7.42
CA ALA A 24 2.89 -4.70 -6.26
C ALA A 24 3.70 -4.35 -5.00
N PHE A 25 4.83 -5.04 -4.75
CA PHE A 25 5.73 -4.72 -3.65
C PHE A 25 6.36 -3.33 -3.78
N ALA A 26 6.78 -2.94 -4.98
CA ALA A 26 7.34 -1.61 -5.23
C ALA A 26 6.31 -0.50 -4.92
N ILE A 27 5.08 -0.64 -5.41
CA ILE A 27 3.98 0.30 -5.13
C ILE A 27 3.67 0.35 -3.64
N TYR A 28 3.60 -0.82 -2.98
CA TYR A 28 3.38 -0.89 -1.55
C TYR A 28 4.45 -0.10 -0.77
N GLN A 29 5.73 -0.27 -1.14
CA GLN A 29 6.84 0.45 -0.52
C GLN A 29 6.76 1.97 -0.76
N GLU A 30 6.39 2.41 -1.97
CA GLU A 30 6.19 3.82 -2.29
C GLU A 30 5.05 4.42 -1.46
N CYS A 31 3.91 3.72 -1.36
CA CYS A 31 2.79 4.14 -0.52
C CYS A 31 3.18 4.23 0.97
N HIS A 32 3.94 3.25 1.47
CA HIS A 32 4.47 3.27 2.84
C HIS A 32 5.32 4.52 3.08
N ASN A 33 6.26 4.81 2.19
CA ASN A 33 7.16 5.97 2.29
C ASN A 33 6.39 7.29 2.25
N MET A 34 5.40 7.40 1.36
CA MET A 34 4.53 8.57 1.26
C MET A 34 3.75 8.79 2.55
N HIS A 35 3.12 7.75 3.10
CA HIS A 35 2.41 7.87 4.38
C HIS A 35 3.34 8.23 5.53
N GLN A 36 4.56 7.71 5.53
CA GLN A 36 5.56 8.06 6.54
C GLN A 36 5.94 9.55 6.48
N ALA A 37 6.14 10.10 5.28
CA ALA A 37 6.40 11.52 5.08
C ALA A 37 5.23 12.38 5.60
N ILE A 38 3.99 12.03 5.22
CA ILE A 38 2.79 12.76 5.66
C ILE A 38 2.65 12.73 7.18
N VAL A 39 2.85 11.58 7.84
CA VAL A 39 2.74 11.48 9.30
C VAL A 39 3.80 12.34 9.99
N ARG A 40 5.03 12.34 9.49
CA ARG A 40 6.13 13.15 10.05
C ARG A 40 5.89 14.65 9.88
N GLU A 41 5.34 15.06 8.75
CA GLU A 41 5.01 16.46 8.48
C GLU A 41 3.85 16.96 9.35
N GLN A 42 2.80 16.14 9.52
CA GLN A 42 1.61 16.51 10.31
C GLN A 42 1.87 16.49 11.82
N GLU A 43 2.74 15.60 12.30
CA GLU A 43 2.97 15.36 13.72
C GLU A 43 4.47 15.31 14.02
N PRO A 44 5.17 16.46 13.91
CA PRO A 44 6.58 16.53 14.24
C PRO A 44 6.79 16.21 15.73
N GLY A 45 7.72 15.30 16.02
CA GLY A 45 8.06 14.88 17.39
C GLY A 45 7.59 13.48 17.79
N LEU A 46 6.83 12.78 16.94
CA LEU A 46 6.54 11.36 17.15
C LEU A 46 7.82 10.52 17.11
N SER A 47 7.90 9.51 17.97
CA SER A 47 8.95 8.51 17.87
C SER A 47 8.79 7.69 16.60
N GLN A 48 9.89 7.08 16.13
CA GLN A 48 9.87 6.21 14.95
C GLN A 48 8.85 5.06 15.09
N ARG A 49 8.66 4.54 16.31
CA ARG A 49 7.68 3.48 16.61
C ARG A 49 6.24 3.96 16.38
N GLU A 50 5.92 5.18 16.81
CA GLU A 50 4.59 5.76 16.63
C GLU A 50 4.31 6.13 15.18
N VAL A 51 5.30 6.65 14.47
CA VAL A 51 5.22 6.88 13.02
C VAL A 51 4.89 5.57 12.30
N ASN A 52 5.66 4.51 12.57
CA ASN A 52 5.42 3.19 11.95
C ASN A 52 4.01 2.66 12.26
N ARG A 53 3.53 2.80 13.50
CA ARG A 53 2.18 2.39 13.89
C ARG A 53 1.11 3.13 13.10
N ARG A 54 1.24 4.45 12.95
CA ARG A 54 0.26 5.27 12.22
C ARG A 54 0.27 5.00 10.72
N VAL A 55 1.45 4.80 10.13
CA VAL A 55 1.58 4.38 8.73
C VAL A 55 0.87 3.04 8.51
N ALA A 56 1.15 2.05 9.36
CA ALA A 56 0.49 0.74 9.28
C ALA A 56 -1.04 0.86 9.39
N MET A 57 -1.56 1.68 10.31
CA MET A 57 -3.00 1.92 10.43
C MET A 57 -3.60 2.57 9.18
N ARG A 58 -2.91 3.53 8.55
CA ARG A 58 -3.37 4.18 7.31
C ARG A 58 -3.37 3.20 6.14
N MET A 59 -2.30 2.41 5.99
CA MET A 59 -2.22 1.38 4.95
C MET A 59 -3.24 0.26 5.15
N TYR A 60 -3.52 -0.12 6.41
CA TYR A 60 -4.59 -1.05 6.73
C TYR A 60 -5.96 -0.49 6.33
N GLN A 61 -6.22 0.80 6.60
CA GLN A 61 -7.47 1.45 6.23
C GLN A 61 -7.68 1.56 4.72
N SER A 62 -6.60 1.63 3.92
CA SER A 62 -6.69 1.74 2.47
C SER A 62 -6.83 0.41 1.73
N ASP A 63 -6.66 -0.73 2.40
CA ASP A 63 -6.79 -2.07 1.79
C ASP A 63 -7.94 -2.89 2.41
N PRO A 64 -9.14 -2.88 1.81
CA PRO A 64 -10.29 -3.68 2.24
C PRO A 64 -10.03 -5.19 2.25
N VAL A 65 -9.15 -5.69 1.38
CA VAL A 65 -8.82 -7.13 1.29
C VAL A 65 -7.97 -7.53 2.48
N THR A 66 -6.96 -6.71 2.83
CA THR A 66 -6.15 -6.91 4.04
C THR A 66 -7.00 -6.81 5.31
N GLN A 67 -7.97 -5.88 5.37
CA GLN A 67 -8.93 -5.80 6.48
C GLN A 67 -9.75 -7.08 6.62
N ARG A 68 -10.24 -7.63 5.51
CA ARG A 68 -11.01 -8.88 5.50
C ARG A 68 -10.17 -10.05 5.99
N LEU A 69 -8.98 -10.25 5.42
CA LEU A 69 -8.09 -11.37 5.77
C LEU A 69 -7.69 -11.36 7.25
N LEU A 70 -7.45 -10.18 7.83
CA LEU A 70 -7.12 -10.06 9.26
C LEU A 70 -8.32 -10.31 10.18
N ARG A 71 -9.55 -9.94 9.77
CA ARG A 71 -10.77 -10.30 10.52
C ARG A 71 -11.02 -11.80 10.49
N GLU A 72 -10.74 -12.44 9.37
CA GLU A 72 -10.84 -13.90 9.21
C GLU A 72 -9.73 -14.64 10.00
N ALA A 73 -8.54 -14.04 10.10
CA ALA A 73 -7.40 -14.60 10.84
C ALA A 73 -7.42 -14.31 12.36
N ALA A 74 -8.26 -13.38 12.82
CA ALA A 74 -8.37 -13.08 14.24
C ALA A 74 -8.98 -14.28 14.99
N PRO A 75 -8.34 -14.79 16.06
CA PRO A 75 -8.90 -15.88 16.85
C PRO A 75 -10.24 -15.44 17.45
N LYS A 76 -11.23 -16.34 17.38
CA LYS A 76 -12.56 -16.13 17.97
C LYS A 76 -12.51 -16.09 19.49
#